data_AF-A0A7S2TKL9-F1
#
_entry.id   AF-A0A7S2TKL9-F1
#
_cell.length_a   1.000
_cell.length_b   1.000
_cell.length_c   1.000
_cell.angle_alpha   90.00
_cell.angle_beta   90.00
_cell.angle_gamma   90.00
#
_symmetry.space_group_name_H-M   'P 1'
#
loop_
_entity.id
_entity.type
_entity.pdbx_description
1 polymer ?
#
loop_
_entity_poly.entity_id
_entity_poly.type
_entity_poly.pdbx_seq_one_letter_code
_entity_poly.pdbx_strand_id
1 'polypeptide(L)'
;EGNYIKDLSLLGRNLNHTILVDNSIRAFAFHLNNGVPVESFYGNSSDDHLPQLLPFLERLARPAVADVQPLIAREFHVELLLSNLEDLLVEPELAKFNQTYSYTTCTDDDSSSSSAAEG
;
A
#
# COMPACT_ATOMS: atom_id res chain seq x y z
N GLU A 1 23.50 11.80 4.76
CA GLU A 1 22.99 11.20 6.01
C GLU A 1 22.49 9.79 5.72
N GLY A 2 22.38 8.95 6.75
CA GLY A 2 22.15 7.51 6.61
C GLY A 2 20.74 7.16 6.15
N ASN A 3 20.65 6.15 5.31
CA ASN A 3 19.39 5.61 4.81
C ASN A 3 18.90 4.55 5.80
N TYR A 4 17.73 4.74 6.40
CA TYR A 4 17.17 3.84 7.41
C TYR A 4 16.05 2.98 6.83
N ILE A 5 16.19 1.67 6.98
CA ILE A 5 15.17 0.68 6.60
C ILE A 5 14.45 0.22 7.88
N LYS A 6 13.13 0.10 7.81
CA LYS A 6 12.26 -0.41 8.87
C LYS A 6 11.97 -1.88 8.59
N ASP A 7 12.85 -2.74 9.10
CA ASP A 7 12.69 -4.19 8.99
C ASP A 7 11.52 -4.68 9.88
N LEU A 8 10.41 -5.05 9.24
CA LEU A 8 9.20 -5.52 9.92
C LEU A 8 9.38 -6.89 10.59
N SER A 9 10.36 -7.70 10.17
CA SER A 9 10.63 -9.00 10.79
C SER A 9 11.02 -8.87 12.26
N LEU A 10 11.56 -7.71 12.64
CA LEU A 10 11.96 -7.38 14.01
C LEU A 10 10.78 -7.08 14.94
N LEU A 11 9.55 -6.92 14.42
CA LEU A 11 8.37 -6.62 15.24
C LEU A 11 7.81 -7.85 15.98
N GLY A 12 8.21 -9.06 15.59
CA GLY A 12 7.65 -10.29 16.17
C GLY A 12 6.15 -10.48 15.91
N ARG A 13 5.64 -9.92 14.81
CA ARG A 13 4.23 -10.02 14.40
C ARG A 13 4.09 -10.82 13.11
N ASN A 14 2.92 -11.41 12.90
CA ASN A 14 2.61 -12.06 11.63
C ASN A 14 2.51 -10.99 10.54
N LEU A 15 3.37 -11.09 9.51
CA LEU A 15 3.41 -10.16 8.39
C LEU A 15 2.14 -10.21 7.55
N ASN A 16 1.41 -11.32 7.54
CA ASN A 16 0.12 -11.44 6.85
C ASN A 16 -0.95 -10.50 7.43
N HIS A 17 -0.72 -9.95 8.62
CA HIS A 17 -1.60 -8.99 9.30
C HIS A 17 -0.88 -7.71 9.73
N THR A 18 0.25 -7.39 9.11
CA THR A 18 1.07 -6.21 9.44
C THR A 18 1.27 -5.36 8.20
N ILE A 19 1.07 -4.06 8.32
CA ILE A 19 1.33 -3.07 7.26
C ILE A 19 2.25 -1.96 7.79
N LEU A 20 2.98 -1.30 6.89
CA LEU A 20 3.79 -0.12 7.16
C LEU A 20 3.36 1.03 6.23
N VAL A 21 2.79 2.08 6.81
CA VAL A 21 2.39 3.29 6.07
C VAL A 21 3.52 4.31 6.16
N ASP A 22 4.07 4.74 5.03
CA ASP A 22 5.20 5.67 5.00
C ASP A 22 5.26 6.47 3.71
N ASN A 23 5.79 7.68 3.79
CA ASN A 23 6.03 8.54 2.64
C ASN A 23 7.36 8.24 1.92
N SER A 24 8.15 7.30 2.45
CA SER A 24 9.38 6.80 1.84
C SER A 24 9.26 5.31 1.55
N ILE A 25 9.20 4.94 0.25
CA ILE A 25 9.23 3.54 -0.20
C ILE A 25 10.43 2.77 0.37
N ARG A 26 11.53 3.49 0.57
CA ARG A 26 12.78 2.94 1.11
C ARG A 26 12.63 2.43 2.53
N ALA A 27 11.77 3.06 3.32
CA ALA A 27 11.51 2.65 4.70
C ALA A 27 11.00 1.20 4.77
N PHE A 28 10.30 0.72 3.75
CA PHE A 28 9.78 -0.65 3.67
C PHE A 28 10.42 -1.49 2.55
N ALA A 29 11.65 -1.16 2.12
CA ALA A 29 12.31 -1.84 1.01
C ALA A 29 12.47 -3.37 1.18
N PHE A 30 12.53 -3.88 2.42
CA PHE A 30 12.60 -5.33 2.71
C PHE A 30 11.23 -6.02 2.73
N HIS A 31 10.15 -5.25 2.78
CA HIS A 31 8.78 -5.75 2.94
C HIS A 31 7.82 -4.94 2.06
N LEU A 32 8.10 -4.90 0.75
CA LEU A 32 7.36 -4.06 -0.20
C LEU A 32 5.86 -4.35 -0.20
N ASN A 33 5.51 -5.63 -0.09
CA ASN A 33 4.12 -6.07 -0.06
C ASN A 33 3.45 -5.85 1.31
N ASN A 34 4.16 -5.31 2.29
CA ASN A 34 3.58 -4.79 3.54
C ASN A 34 3.56 -3.25 3.54
N GLY A 35 4.16 -2.59 2.55
CA GLY A 35 4.30 -1.15 2.48
C GLY A 35 3.12 -0.45 1.79
N VAL A 36 2.58 0.57 2.45
CA VAL A 36 1.54 1.45 1.90
C VAL A 36 2.16 2.84 1.72
N PRO A 37 2.50 3.24 0.49
CA PRO A 37 3.04 4.56 0.22
C PRO A 37 1.98 5.63 0.47
N VAL A 38 2.37 6.74 1.10
CA VAL A 38 1.55 7.95 1.26
C VAL A 38 2.31 9.20 0.84
N GLU A 39 1.61 10.29 0.61
CA GLU A 39 2.24 11.56 0.29
C GLU A 39 2.80 12.25 1.53
N SER A 40 3.86 13.03 1.33
CA SER A 40 4.41 13.88 2.39
C SER A 40 3.45 15.02 2.71
N PHE A 41 3.12 15.19 3.98
CA PHE A 41 2.31 16.31 4.42
C PHE A 41 3.16 17.56 4.65
N TYR A 42 2.82 18.67 3.98
CA TYR A 42 3.52 19.95 4.09
C TYR A 42 2.68 21.07 4.74
N GLY A 43 1.63 20.72 5.49
CA GLY A 43 0.82 21.71 6.21
C GLY A 43 -0.42 22.22 5.48
N ASN A 44 -0.81 21.62 4.35
CA ASN A 44 -2.03 21.98 3.63
C ASN A 44 -3.27 21.56 4.42
N SER A 45 -4.08 22.51 4.89
CA SER A 45 -5.30 22.21 5.65
C SER A 45 -6.41 21.54 4.84
N SER A 46 -6.32 21.58 3.51
CA SER A 46 -7.27 20.93 2.60
C SER A 46 -6.78 19.55 2.12
N ASP A 47 -5.67 19.06 2.66
CA ASP A 47 -5.15 17.72 2.39
C ASP A 47 -6.11 16.64 2.90
N ASP A 48 -6.42 15.67 2.05
CA ASP A 48 -7.32 14.56 2.34
C ASP A 48 -6.71 13.19 1.98
N HIS A 49 -5.38 13.09 1.79
CA HIS A 49 -4.74 11.85 1.37
C HIS A 49 -4.94 10.70 2.38
N LEU A 50 -4.84 10.98 3.69
CA LEU A 50 -5.09 9.98 4.72
C LEU A 50 -6.57 9.55 4.78
N PRO A 51 -7.57 10.46 4.76
CA PRO A 51 -8.97 10.08 4.57
C PRO A 51 -9.22 9.22 3.33
N GLN A 52 -8.60 9.54 2.18
CA GLN A 52 -8.76 8.76 0.95
C GLN A 52 -8.22 7.33 1.07
N LEU A 53 -7.28 7.07 2.00
CA LEU A 53 -6.75 5.73 2.27
C LEU A 53 -7.72 4.85 3.08
N LEU A 54 -8.71 5.43 3.77
CA LEU A 54 -9.62 4.68 4.65
C LEU A 54 -10.33 3.49 3.98
N PRO A 55 -10.93 3.61 2.77
CA PRO A 55 -11.61 2.47 2.14
C PRO A 55 -10.68 1.28 1.90
N PHE A 56 -9.40 1.56 1.60
CA PHE A 56 -8.39 0.52 1.44
C PHE A 56 -8.05 -0.16 2.78
N LEU A 57 -7.85 0.62 3.84
CA LEU A 57 -7.57 0.09 5.19
C LEU A 57 -8.74 -0.74 5.72
N GLU A 58 -9.98 -0.29 5.51
CA GLU A 58 -11.18 -1.03 5.86
C GLU A 58 -11.26 -2.36 5.12
N ARG A 59 -10.87 -2.39 3.84
CA ARG A 59 -10.80 -3.64 3.05
C ARG A 59 -9.78 -4.61 3.62
N LEU A 60 -8.58 -4.14 3.99
CA LEU A 60 -7.55 -4.96 4.63
C LEU A 60 -7.99 -5.51 6.00
N ALA A 61 -8.81 -4.76 6.74
CA ALA A 61 -9.29 -5.14 8.06
C ALA A 61 -10.46 -6.14 8.04
N ARG A 62 -10.99 -6.50 6.86
CA ARG A 62 -12.11 -7.45 6.77
C ARG A 62 -11.70 -8.83 7.27
N PRO A 63 -12.55 -9.56 8.03
CA PRO A 63 -12.24 -10.90 8.53
C PRO A 63 -11.87 -11.93 7.45
N ALA A 64 -12.34 -11.74 6.21
CA ALA A 64 -12.04 -12.61 5.08
C ALA A 64 -10.60 -12.45 4.55
N VAL A 65 -9.89 -11.37 4.92
CA VAL A 65 -8.51 -11.11 4.49
C VAL A 65 -7.54 -11.83 5.42
N ALA A 66 -7.11 -13.02 5.01
CA ALA A 66 -6.12 -13.81 5.74
C ALA A 66 -4.66 -13.36 5.53
N ASP A 67 -4.40 -12.61 4.45
CA ASP A 67 -3.08 -12.06 4.12
C ASP A 67 -3.24 -10.71 3.40
N VAL A 68 -2.64 -9.66 3.97
CA VAL A 68 -2.68 -8.30 3.42
C VAL A 68 -1.76 -8.12 2.20
N GLN A 69 -0.72 -8.96 2.06
CA GLN A 69 0.33 -8.75 1.08
C GLN A 69 -0.14 -8.76 -0.38
N PRO A 70 -0.99 -9.72 -0.82
CA PRO A 70 -1.49 -9.72 -2.19
C PRO A 70 -2.36 -8.49 -2.53
N LEU A 71 -3.10 -7.97 -1.54
CA LEU A 71 -3.95 -6.80 -1.74
C LEU A 71 -3.13 -5.51 -1.86
N ILE A 72 -2.07 -5.39 -1.06
CA ILE A 72 -1.13 -4.26 -1.12
C ILE A 72 -0.35 -4.29 -2.44
N ALA A 73 0.17 -5.47 -2.84
CA ALA A 73 0.86 -5.65 -4.10
C ALA A 73 -0.02 -5.25 -5.30
N ARG A 74 -1.31 -5.64 -5.29
CA ARG A 74 -2.28 -5.30 -6.33
C ARG A 74 -2.72 -3.83 -6.32
N GLU A 75 -2.73 -3.16 -5.17
CA GLU A 75 -3.14 -1.76 -5.11
C GLU A 75 -2.01 -0.83 -5.57
N PHE A 76 -0.80 -1.03 -5.03
CA PHE A 76 0.29 -0.07 -5.18
C PHE A 76 1.35 -0.49 -6.19
N HIS A 77 1.43 -1.77 -6.53
CA HIS A 77 2.40 -2.32 -7.48
C HIS A 77 3.84 -1.84 -7.21
N VAL A 78 4.23 -1.73 -5.92
CA VAL A 78 5.49 -1.09 -5.52
C VAL A 78 6.71 -1.75 -6.16
N GLU A 79 6.66 -3.06 -6.40
CA GLU A 79 7.72 -3.80 -7.08
C GLU A 79 7.99 -3.28 -8.51
N LEU A 80 6.97 -2.78 -9.22
CA LEU A 80 7.15 -2.17 -10.55
C LEU A 80 7.83 -0.81 -10.50
N LEU A 81 7.79 -0.14 -9.34
CA LEU A 81 8.43 1.16 -9.11
C LEU A 81 9.93 1.02 -8.84
N LEU A 82 10.35 -0.17 -8.44
CA LEU A 82 11.74 -0.51 -8.17
C LEU A 82 12.55 -0.83 -9.43
N SER A 83 11.94 -0.84 -10.62
CA SER A 83 12.69 -1.00 -11.87
C SER A 83 13.74 0.09 -12.09
N ASN A 84 13.57 1.24 -11.42
CA ASN A 84 14.52 2.34 -11.40
C ASN A 84 15.20 2.48 -10.03
N LEU A 85 15.75 1.38 -9.51
CA LEU A 85 16.35 1.32 -8.16
C LEU A 85 17.40 2.41 -7.88
N GLU A 86 18.02 2.99 -8.92
CA GLU A 86 18.93 4.13 -8.81
C GLU A 86 18.24 5.43 -8.37
N ASP A 87 16.97 5.64 -8.71
CA ASP A 87 16.18 6.84 -8.33
C ASP A 87 15.86 6.85 -6.83
N LEU A 88 15.78 5.69 -6.19
CA LEU A 88 15.61 5.57 -4.73
C LEU A 88 16.90 5.84 -3.95
N LEU A 89 18.07 5.89 -4.60
CA LEU A 89 19.34 6.16 -3.93
C LEU A 89 19.74 7.65 -4.02
N VAL A 90 18.99 8.46 -4.77
CA VAL A 90 19.29 9.88 -5.04
C VAL A 90 18.12 10.75 -4.59
N GLU A 91 18.33 11.48 -3.49
CA GLU A 91 17.29 12.15 -2.71
C GLU A 91 16.52 13.36 -3.30
N PRO A 92 16.82 13.97 -4.47
CA PRO A 92 16.00 15.08 -4.96
C PRO A 92 15.31 14.77 -6.29
N GLU A 93 14.41 13.78 -6.34
CA GLU A 93 13.32 13.77 -7.34
C GLU A 93 12.09 12.90 -7.00
N LEU A 94 11.85 12.57 -5.71
CA LEU A 94 10.58 11.98 -5.27
C LEU A 94 9.37 12.90 -5.50
N ALA A 95 9.59 14.17 -5.85
CA ALA A 95 8.58 15.11 -6.30
C ALA A 95 8.03 14.83 -7.72
N LYS A 96 8.47 13.76 -8.40
CA LYS A 96 7.87 13.29 -9.66
C LYS A 96 6.97 12.05 -9.48
N PHE A 97 6.97 11.46 -8.29
CA PHE A 97 6.27 10.20 -8.02
C PHE A 97 4.91 10.41 -7.30
N ASN A 98 4.67 11.64 -6.87
CA ASN A 98 3.52 12.22 -6.18
C ASN A 98 2.29 12.50 -7.08
N GLN A 99 2.05 11.72 -8.15
CA GLN A 99 0.88 11.96 -9.02
C GLN A 99 0.02 10.73 -9.35
N THR A 100 0.32 9.53 -8.84
CA THR A 100 -0.38 8.33 -9.35
C THR A 100 -0.73 7.31 -8.26
N TYR A 101 -1.28 7.75 -7.13
CA TYR A 101 -2.02 6.83 -6.27
C TYR A 101 -3.43 7.36 -6.06
N SER A 102 -4.28 7.19 -7.06
CA SER A 102 -5.72 7.29 -6.85
C SER A 102 -6.19 5.98 -6.22
N TYR A 103 -6.54 6.01 -4.94
CA TYR A 103 -7.13 4.87 -4.25
C TYR A 103 -8.47 4.55 -4.93
N THR A 104 -8.52 3.49 -5.73
CA THR A 104 -9.73 3.14 -6.47
C THR A 104 -10.61 2.27 -5.60
N THR A 105 -11.86 2.70 -5.40
CA THR A 105 -12.92 1.80 -4.95
C THR A 105 -13.27 0.89 -6.12
N CYS A 106 -12.50 -0.19 -6.33
CA CYS A 106 -13.02 -1.32 -7.08
C CYS A 106 -14.23 -1.85 -6.31
N THR A 107 -15.43 -1.57 -6.81
CA THR A 107 -16.63 -2.28 -6.38
C THR A 107 -16.42 -3.72 -6.82
N ASP A 108 -16.20 -4.60 -5.86
CA ASP A 108 -16.22 -6.03 -6.11
C ASP A 108 -17.63 -6.36 -6.63
N ASP A 109 -17.78 -6.51 -7.94
CA ASP A 109 -18.92 -7.16 -8.58
C ASP A 109 -18.87 -8.64 -8.17
N ASP A 110 -19.27 -8.93 -6.94
CA ASP A 110 -19.59 -10.27 -6.47
C ASP A 110 -20.96 -10.70 -7.04
N SER A 111 -21.05 -10.77 -8.37
CA SER A 111 -22.06 -11.59 -9.03
C SER A 111 -21.62 -13.05 -8.97
N SER A 112 -21.61 -13.61 -7.77
CA SER A 112 -21.70 -15.06 -7.59
C SER A 112 -23.07 -15.49 -8.10
N SER A 113 -23.13 -16.04 -9.31
CA SER A 113 -24.31 -16.74 -9.82
C SER A 113 -24.56 -18.00 -8.99
N SER A 114 -25.33 -17.82 -7.92
CA SER A 114 -25.97 -18.89 -7.17
C SER A 114 -26.98 -19.63 -8.05
N SER A 115 -26.91 -20.96 -7.97
CA SER A 115 -27.72 -21.99 -8.60
C SER A 115 -29.22 -21.73 -8.73
N ALA A 116 -29.79 -22.17 -9.87
CA ALA A 116 -31.14 -22.72 -9.91
C ALA A 116 -31.04 -24.17 -10.42
N ALA A 117 -31.00 -25.10 -9.48
CA ALA A 117 -31.42 -26.47 -9.71
C ALA A 117 -32.90 -26.53 -9.34
N GLU A 118 -33.79 -26.67 -10.32
CA GLU A 118 -35.14 -27.19 -10.16
C GLU A 118 -35.61 -27.80 -11.50
N GLY A 119 -36.13 -29.04 -11.45
CA GLY A 119 -37.06 -29.60 -12.44
C GLY A 119 -36.47 -30.42 -13.58
#